data_AF-A0A8C2D4K7-F1
#
_entry.id   AF-A0A8C2D4K7-F1
#
_cell.length_a   1.000
_cell.length_b   1.000
_cell.length_c   1.000
_cell.angle_alpha   90.00
_cell.angle_beta   90.00
_cell.angle_gamma   90.00
#
_symmetry.space_group_name_H-M   'P 1'
#
loop_
_entity.id
_entity.type
_entity.pdbx_description
1 polymer ?
#
loop_
_entity_poly.entity_id
_entity_poly.type
_entity_poly.pdbx_seq_one_letter_code
_entity_poly.pdbx_strand_id
1 'polypeptide(L)'
;MPHANLTFSRLMVDCEGVSMDTQVEKERGDEEKEGGKSASILSPQLKAMIRIKKKYLKKSNSVRLAHNTNSVVSDGSLHPKSPQTRKSKRRKSRVLFPNDTLICKPKKECSRANPFLLLFSLIVFIQVYNAIENLDDHVLKYDLEGLERSLHREVFGQPEALEELMDHLNDYLSTYAHQKPLALSLHGACGVGKSHLGRLLARHFRSVVEDKLVVHYLSKHHCPLQDAARHCASKLAQRISEVVARAEEEEQIPFFILDDVELMPPPLLDILQTFLQTNQTNEFLNVVYVFLSSLGQREITTHVLQNSSTAGAYKPLRQALSLIHPLWTEPAVELIPLSLLEREHIIQCFLEEMTLEGFYPDLSNVERLADELAYHTAAGRQYAKTGCKQVVGKVNLL
;
A
#
# COMPACT_ATOMS: atom_id res chain seq x y z
N MET A 1 16.04 19.07 44.60
CA MET A 1 14.61 18.90 44.34
C MET A 1 13.96 20.26 44.27
N PRO A 2 13.37 20.59 43.12
CA PRO A 2 11.98 21.03 43.16
C PRO A 2 11.14 20.34 42.07
N HIS A 3 9.88 20.07 42.43
CA HIS A 3 8.84 19.54 41.54
C HIS A 3 8.40 20.63 40.55
N ALA A 4 8.46 20.32 39.26
CA ALA A 4 7.83 21.11 38.20
C ALA A 4 6.46 20.49 37.88
N ASN A 5 5.40 21.18 38.30
CA ASN A 5 4.04 20.93 37.81
C ASN A 5 3.97 21.41 36.35
N LEU A 6 3.85 20.47 35.42
CA LEU A 6 3.56 20.74 34.01
C LEU A 6 2.04 20.81 33.83
N THR A 7 1.52 22.03 33.85
CA THR A 7 0.17 22.36 33.39
C THR A 7 0.12 22.22 31.86
N PHE A 8 -0.63 21.23 31.39
CA PHE A 8 -0.83 20.95 29.97
C PHE A 8 -1.90 21.92 29.41
N SER A 9 -1.47 23.09 28.92
CA SER A 9 -2.38 24.02 28.23
C SER A 9 -2.76 23.47 26.85
N ARG A 10 -3.99 22.97 26.78
CA ARG A 10 -4.66 22.41 25.61
C ARG A 10 -5.17 23.57 24.72
N LEU A 11 -4.44 23.90 23.65
CA LEU A 11 -4.94 24.80 22.60
C LEU A 11 -5.85 24.01 21.65
N MET A 12 -7.16 24.30 21.73
CA MET A 12 -8.14 23.91 20.72
C MET A 12 -7.77 24.55 19.39
N VAL A 13 -7.49 23.73 18.37
CA VAL A 13 -7.54 24.16 16.97
C VAL A 13 -8.96 23.87 16.48
N ASP A 14 -9.67 24.94 16.14
CA ASP A 14 -11.07 24.98 15.71
C ASP A 14 -11.31 24.12 14.46
N CYS A 15 -12.31 23.25 14.52
CA CYS A 15 -12.83 22.47 13.39
C CYS A 15 -14.09 23.15 12.80
N GLU A 16 -14.17 24.49 12.74
CA GLU A 16 -15.34 25.15 12.18
C GLU A 16 -15.32 25.08 10.64
N GLY A 17 -16.16 24.18 10.12
CA GLY A 17 -16.53 24.08 8.71
C GLY A 17 -17.89 24.74 8.45
N VAL A 18 -17.92 25.54 7.38
CA VAL A 18 -19.07 26.21 6.77
C VAL A 18 -20.23 25.24 6.52
N SER A 19 -21.45 25.63 6.92
CA SER A 19 -22.70 24.90 6.63
C SER A 19 -23.08 25.01 5.16
N MET A 20 -23.55 23.91 4.56
CA MET A 20 -24.29 24.00 3.30
C MET A 20 -25.46 23.03 3.30
N ASP A 21 -26.64 23.61 3.07
CA ASP A 21 -27.95 22.97 3.08
C ASP A 21 -28.19 22.07 1.86
N THR A 22 -28.95 21.02 2.13
CA THR A 22 -29.51 20.01 1.23
C THR A 22 -30.43 20.56 0.13
N GLN A 23 -30.37 19.93 -1.05
CA GLN A 23 -31.55 19.59 -1.85
C GLN A 23 -31.24 18.38 -2.76
N VAL A 24 -31.97 17.29 -2.54
CA VAL A 24 -31.96 16.06 -3.35
C VAL A 24 -33.28 16.01 -4.11
N GLU A 25 -33.20 15.87 -5.43
CA GLU A 25 -34.30 15.35 -6.26
C GLU A 25 -33.95 13.95 -6.76
N LYS A 26 -35.01 13.15 -6.89
CA LYS A 26 -35.06 11.69 -6.91
C LYS A 26 -35.60 11.26 -8.26
N GLU A 27 -34.91 10.37 -8.97
CA GLU A 27 -35.57 9.47 -9.93
C GLU A 27 -35.04 8.04 -9.79
N ARG A 28 -36.00 7.12 -9.79
CA ARG A 28 -35.90 5.69 -9.52
C ARG A 28 -36.11 4.96 -10.85
N GLY A 29 -35.23 4.03 -11.17
CA GLY A 29 -35.40 3.07 -12.25
C GLY A 29 -34.88 1.71 -11.79
N ASP A 30 -35.80 0.77 -11.60
CA ASP A 30 -35.53 -0.63 -11.27
C ASP A 30 -35.05 -1.37 -12.54
N GLU A 31 -34.06 -2.25 -12.40
CA GLU A 31 -33.92 -3.44 -13.26
C GLU A 31 -33.10 -4.53 -12.54
N GLU A 32 -33.77 -5.64 -12.21
CA GLU A 32 -33.17 -6.90 -11.79
C GLU A 32 -32.47 -7.59 -12.97
N LYS A 33 -31.29 -8.18 -12.70
CA LYS A 33 -30.89 -9.42 -13.36
C LYS A 33 -29.91 -10.23 -12.52
N GLU A 34 -30.39 -11.40 -12.11
CA GLU A 34 -29.61 -12.50 -11.57
C GLU A 34 -28.45 -12.90 -12.49
N GLY A 35 -27.33 -13.23 -11.87
CA GLY A 35 -26.16 -13.78 -12.54
C GLY A 35 -25.19 -14.33 -11.51
N GLY A 36 -25.51 -15.51 -10.97
CA GLY A 36 -24.70 -16.21 -9.98
C GLY A 36 -23.24 -16.33 -10.42
N LYS A 37 -22.32 -15.88 -9.55
CA LYS A 37 -20.90 -16.19 -9.65
C LYS A 37 -20.52 -16.99 -8.42
N SER A 38 -20.31 -18.28 -8.63
CA SER A 38 -19.58 -19.16 -7.72
C SER A 38 -18.26 -18.49 -7.35
N ALA A 39 -18.15 -18.08 -6.09
CA ALA A 39 -16.93 -17.56 -5.51
C ALA A 39 -15.91 -18.71 -5.46
N SER A 40 -14.94 -18.70 -6.36
CA SER A 40 -13.78 -19.57 -6.23
C SER A 40 -12.97 -19.08 -5.04
N ILE A 41 -13.09 -19.82 -3.94
CA ILE A 41 -12.24 -19.73 -2.75
C ILE A 41 -10.82 -20.12 -3.20
N LEU A 42 -10.07 -19.14 -3.69
CA LEU A 42 -8.65 -19.25 -4.00
C LEU A 42 -7.88 -18.75 -2.79
N SER A 43 -6.99 -19.60 -2.25
CA SER A 43 -6.12 -19.25 -1.14
C SER A 43 -5.31 -17.98 -1.43
N PRO A 44 -4.94 -17.19 -0.41
CA PRO A 44 -4.17 -15.95 -0.57
C PRO A 44 -2.89 -16.15 -1.41
N GLN A 45 -2.22 -17.29 -1.20
CA GLN A 45 -1.03 -17.71 -1.95
C GLN A 45 -1.29 -17.85 -3.46
N LEU A 46 -2.46 -18.37 -3.84
CA LEU A 46 -2.79 -18.57 -5.26
C LEU A 46 -3.17 -17.24 -5.95
N LYS A 47 -3.75 -16.28 -5.21
CA LYS A 47 -3.98 -14.92 -5.71
C LYS A 47 -2.65 -14.18 -5.92
N ALA A 48 -1.69 -14.34 -5.01
CA ALA A 48 -0.33 -13.79 -5.14
C ALA A 48 0.40 -14.38 -6.36
N MET A 49 0.35 -15.70 -6.55
CA MET A 49 0.94 -16.37 -7.72
C MET A 49 0.34 -15.88 -9.05
N ILE A 50 -0.99 -15.65 -9.11
CA ILE A 50 -1.66 -15.13 -10.31
C ILE A 50 -1.22 -13.68 -10.60
N ARG A 51 -1.07 -12.83 -9.57
CA ARG A 51 -0.58 -11.44 -9.73
C ARG A 51 0.86 -11.42 -10.23
N ILE A 52 1.75 -12.24 -9.65
CA ILE A 52 3.15 -12.38 -10.05
C ILE A 52 3.22 -12.83 -11.52
N LYS A 53 2.50 -13.90 -11.89
CA LYS A 53 2.45 -14.40 -13.28
C LYS A 53 2.01 -13.33 -14.28
N LYS A 54 1.04 -12.48 -13.91
CA LYS A 54 0.55 -11.37 -14.75
C LYS A 54 1.61 -10.28 -14.94
N LYS A 55 2.42 -10.00 -13.90
CA LYS A 55 3.55 -9.05 -13.93
C LYS A 55 4.67 -9.54 -14.87
N TYR A 56 5.00 -10.84 -14.84
CA TYR A 56 6.01 -11.43 -15.74
C TYR A 56 5.56 -11.52 -17.20
N LEU A 57 4.29 -11.84 -17.47
CA LEU A 57 3.76 -11.87 -18.84
C LEU A 57 3.78 -10.49 -19.52
N LYS A 58 3.48 -9.42 -18.75
CA LYS A 58 3.51 -8.03 -19.26
C LYS A 58 4.94 -7.58 -19.60
N LYS A 59 5.95 -8.05 -18.87
CA LYS A 59 7.38 -7.80 -19.14
C LYS A 59 7.86 -8.51 -20.42
N SER A 60 7.39 -9.73 -20.69
CA SER A 60 7.77 -10.48 -21.90
C SER A 60 7.25 -9.87 -23.21
N ASN A 61 6.09 -9.19 -23.18
CA ASN A 61 5.52 -8.57 -24.37
C ASN A 61 6.20 -7.22 -24.71
N SER A 62 6.71 -6.50 -23.71
CA SER A 62 7.42 -5.23 -23.94
C SER A 62 8.82 -5.41 -24.54
N VAL A 63 9.47 -6.55 -24.27
CA VAL A 63 10.83 -6.85 -24.79
C VAL A 63 10.79 -7.31 -26.26
N ARG A 64 9.67 -7.87 -26.74
CA ARG A 64 9.52 -8.30 -28.14
C ARG A 64 9.26 -7.15 -29.12
N LEU A 65 8.82 -5.99 -28.66
CA LEU A 65 8.54 -4.84 -29.53
C LEU A 65 9.76 -3.95 -29.82
N ALA A 66 10.83 -4.07 -29.03
CA ALA A 66 12.01 -3.20 -29.13
C ALA A 66 13.11 -3.72 -30.08
N HIS A 67 12.95 -4.92 -30.66
CA HIS A 67 14.02 -5.57 -31.43
C HIS A 67 13.79 -5.61 -32.95
N ASN A 68 12.80 -4.89 -33.48
CA ASN A 68 12.43 -5.00 -34.90
C ASN A 68 12.30 -3.64 -35.59
N THR A 69 13.40 -2.90 -35.69
CA THR A 69 13.59 -1.82 -36.68
C THR A 69 15.06 -1.72 -37.06
N ASN A 70 15.34 -1.64 -38.37
CA ASN A 70 16.61 -1.67 -39.12
C ASN A 70 16.87 -3.06 -39.75
N SER A 71 16.99 -3.27 -41.06
CA SER A 71 17.12 -2.39 -42.24
C SER A 71 17.19 -3.26 -43.52
N VAL A 72 16.99 -2.63 -44.68
CA VAL A 72 17.53 -2.95 -46.04
C VAL A 72 16.56 -3.48 -47.10
N VAL A 73 16.70 -2.87 -48.28
CA VAL A 73 15.95 -2.88 -49.53
C VAL A 73 16.71 -3.65 -50.63
N SER A 74 15.98 -4.09 -51.67
CA SER A 74 16.35 -4.44 -53.07
C SER A 74 16.43 -5.93 -53.49
N ASP A 75 15.34 -6.34 -54.16
CA ASP A 75 15.18 -6.71 -55.59
C ASP A 75 15.87 -7.93 -56.24
N GLY A 76 15.10 -8.68 -57.04
CA GLY A 76 15.61 -9.67 -58.03
C GLY A 76 14.76 -10.94 -58.25
N SER A 77 14.18 -11.08 -59.44
CA SER A 77 13.08 -11.98 -59.84
C SER A 77 13.45 -13.38 -60.38
N LEU A 78 12.39 -14.19 -60.61
CA LEU A 78 12.13 -15.18 -61.69
C LEU A 78 12.20 -16.70 -61.38
N HIS A 79 11.01 -17.31 -61.44
CA HIS A 79 10.66 -18.72 -61.68
C HIS A 79 10.30 -18.92 -63.19
N PRO A 80 9.83 -20.09 -63.71
CA PRO A 80 10.07 -21.52 -63.44
C PRO A 80 10.17 -22.39 -64.75
N LYS A 81 10.33 -23.73 -64.63
CA LYS A 81 9.44 -24.81 -65.20
C LYS A 81 10.15 -26.14 -65.56
N SER A 82 9.50 -27.24 -65.14
CA SER A 82 9.64 -28.67 -65.50
C SER A 82 9.27 -28.97 -66.98
N PRO A 83 9.37 -30.19 -67.60
CA PRO A 83 8.84 -31.47 -67.11
C PRO A 83 9.50 -32.81 -67.60
N GLN A 84 8.84 -33.91 -67.20
CA GLN A 84 9.08 -35.37 -67.23
C GLN A 84 9.19 -36.06 -68.62
N THR A 85 9.81 -37.27 -68.71
CA THR A 85 9.12 -38.61 -68.86
C THR A 85 10.01 -39.83 -69.27
N ARG A 86 9.83 -40.94 -68.51
CA ARG A 86 9.63 -42.40 -68.83
C ARG A 86 10.66 -43.36 -69.51
N LYS A 87 11.01 -44.40 -68.71
CA LYS A 87 10.93 -45.91 -68.85
C LYS A 87 11.84 -46.74 -69.80
N SER A 88 12.49 -47.80 -69.25
CA SER A 88 12.42 -49.24 -69.68
C SER A 88 13.21 -50.22 -68.75
N LYS A 89 12.96 -51.54 -68.88
CA LYS A 89 13.16 -52.71 -67.97
C LYS A 89 14.48 -53.52 -68.15
N ARG A 90 14.95 -54.30 -67.13
CA ARG A 90 15.13 -55.80 -67.13
C ARG A 90 15.77 -56.40 -65.85
N ARG A 91 15.79 -57.75 -65.76
CA ARG A 91 15.69 -58.71 -64.62
C ARG A 91 16.96 -59.07 -63.79
N LYS A 92 16.69 -59.40 -62.51
CA LYS A 92 17.22 -60.39 -61.52
C LYS A 92 18.52 -61.18 -61.75
N SER A 93 19.33 -61.26 -60.69
CA SER A 93 20.13 -62.43 -60.29
C SER A 93 19.89 -62.72 -58.79
N ARG A 94 19.76 -64.00 -58.42
CA ARG A 94 19.63 -64.50 -57.04
C ARG A 94 21.02 -64.83 -56.50
N VAL A 95 21.32 -64.51 -55.23
CA VAL A 95 22.33 -65.25 -54.44
C VAL A 95 21.82 -65.42 -53.00
N LEU A 96 22.14 -66.58 -52.44
CA LEU A 96 21.64 -67.24 -51.24
C LEU A 96 21.65 -66.41 -49.94
N PHE A 97 20.64 -66.66 -49.09
CA PHE A 97 20.76 -66.45 -47.64
C PHE A 97 21.57 -67.58 -47.01
N PRO A 98 22.35 -67.27 -45.98
CA PRO A 98 22.25 -68.02 -44.74
C PRO A 98 21.73 -67.12 -43.61
N ASN A 99 20.73 -67.62 -42.90
CA ASN A 99 20.30 -67.09 -41.62
C ASN A 99 21.47 -67.15 -40.65
N ASP A 100 21.74 -66.04 -39.95
CA ASP A 100 22.04 -66.11 -38.53
C ASP A 100 21.60 -64.83 -37.82
N THR A 101 20.96 -65.06 -36.69
CA THR A 101 20.19 -64.18 -35.86
C THR A 101 21.05 -63.13 -35.16
N LEU A 102 20.94 -61.86 -35.56
CA LEU A 102 21.13 -60.73 -34.65
C LEU A 102 20.11 -59.64 -34.96
N ILE A 103 18.92 -59.77 -34.37
CA ILE A 103 18.04 -58.64 -34.16
C ILE A 103 18.75 -57.75 -33.14
N CYS A 104 19.53 -56.78 -33.61
CA CYS A 104 19.89 -55.63 -32.79
C CYS A 104 18.57 -54.92 -32.44
N LYS A 105 18.08 -55.13 -31.21
CA LYS A 105 17.07 -54.23 -30.63
C LYS A 105 17.61 -52.80 -30.77
N PRO A 106 16.81 -51.82 -31.21
CA PRO A 106 17.27 -50.44 -31.26
C PRO A 106 17.69 -50.09 -29.83
N LYS A 107 18.97 -49.74 -29.69
CA LYS A 107 19.55 -49.30 -28.43
C LYS A 107 18.68 -48.14 -27.98
N LYS A 108 18.00 -48.29 -26.83
CA LYS A 108 17.21 -47.22 -26.23
C LYS A 108 18.18 -46.06 -26.02
N GLU A 109 18.16 -45.07 -26.90
CA GLU A 109 18.90 -43.83 -26.70
C GLU A 109 18.25 -43.16 -25.49
N CYS A 110 18.68 -43.56 -24.30
CA CYS A 110 18.41 -42.83 -23.08
C CYS A 110 19.06 -41.46 -23.30
N SER A 111 18.22 -40.50 -23.69
CA SER A 111 18.64 -39.11 -23.87
C SER A 111 19.38 -38.68 -22.62
N ARG A 112 20.70 -38.44 -22.77
CA ARG A 112 21.58 -37.90 -21.73
C ARG A 112 21.10 -36.53 -21.21
N ALA A 113 20.08 -35.94 -21.85
CA ALA A 113 19.40 -34.74 -21.39
C ALA A 113 18.49 -34.97 -20.17
N ASN A 114 17.97 -36.18 -19.93
CA ASN A 114 17.10 -36.44 -18.77
C ASN A 114 17.76 -36.16 -17.41
N PRO A 115 18.98 -36.64 -17.12
CA PRO A 115 19.66 -36.29 -15.86
C PRO A 115 20.03 -34.81 -15.78
N PHE A 116 20.31 -34.15 -16.92
CA PHE A 116 20.59 -32.71 -16.95
C PHE A 116 19.34 -31.88 -16.65
N LEU A 117 18.18 -32.28 -17.17
CA LEU A 117 16.89 -31.65 -16.86
C LEU A 117 16.48 -31.85 -15.40
N LEU A 118 16.76 -33.01 -14.82
CA LEU A 118 16.55 -33.26 -13.39
C LEU A 118 17.47 -32.39 -12.52
N LEU A 119 18.75 -32.29 -12.88
CA LEU A 119 19.70 -31.43 -12.16
C LEU A 119 19.32 -29.95 -12.28
N PHE A 120 18.94 -29.51 -13.48
CA PHE A 120 18.44 -28.15 -13.71
C PHE A 120 17.16 -27.88 -12.90
N SER A 121 16.22 -28.83 -12.90
CA SER A 121 15.00 -28.73 -12.09
C SER A 121 15.31 -28.66 -10.59
N LEU A 122 16.30 -29.41 -10.10
CA LEU A 122 16.73 -29.38 -8.71
C LEU A 122 17.36 -28.03 -8.36
N ILE A 123 18.24 -27.50 -9.21
CA ILE A 123 18.88 -26.19 -9.00
C ILE A 123 17.84 -25.08 -9.00
N VAL A 124 16.91 -25.09 -9.96
CA VAL A 124 15.80 -24.12 -9.99
C VAL A 124 14.92 -24.25 -8.74
N PHE A 125 14.62 -25.48 -8.29
CA PHE A 125 13.84 -25.70 -7.08
C PHE A 125 14.55 -25.14 -5.83
N ILE A 126 15.86 -25.38 -5.69
CA ILE A 126 16.67 -24.84 -4.58
C ILE A 126 16.71 -23.31 -4.65
N GLN A 127 16.89 -22.72 -5.83
CA GLN A 127 16.87 -21.26 -5.99
C GLN A 127 15.52 -20.65 -5.63
N VAL A 128 14.41 -21.31 -6.02
CA VAL A 128 13.06 -20.89 -5.64
C VAL A 128 12.84 -21.03 -4.14
N TYR A 129 13.30 -22.12 -3.54
CA TYR A 129 13.17 -22.34 -2.09
C TYR A 129 13.94 -21.28 -1.30
N ASN A 130 15.22 -21.03 -1.63
CA ASN A 130 16.02 -19.99 -0.98
C ASN A 130 15.40 -18.60 -1.16
N ALA A 131 14.81 -18.32 -2.32
CA ALA A 131 14.12 -17.05 -2.55
C ALA A 131 12.85 -16.92 -1.71
N ILE A 132 12.12 -18.02 -1.46
CA ILE A 132 10.92 -18.02 -0.60
C ILE A 132 11.31 -17.83 0.86
N GLU A 133 12.31 -18.58 1.34
CA GLU A 133 12.78 -18.50 2.73
C GLU A 133 13.30 -17.10 3.08
N ASN A 134 14.10 -16.50 2.20
CA ASN A 134 14.59 -15.13 2.39
C ASN A 134 13.48 -14.07 2.37
N LEU A 135 12.39 -14.30 1.61
CA LEU A 135 11.24 -13.41 1.60
C LEU A 135 10.46 -13.48 2.93
N ASP A 136 10.32 -14.69 3.46
CA ASP A 136 9.57 -14.96 4.70
C ASP A 136 10.31 -14.39 5.93
N ASP A 137 11.64 -14.48 5.95
CA ASP A 137 12.48 -13.88 6.99
C ASP A 137 12.30 -12.35 7.07
N HIS A 138 12.18 -11.66 5.92
CA HIS A 138 11.92 -10.22 5.91
C HIS A 138 10.52 -9.86 6.41
N VAL A 139 9.49 -10.65 6.10
CA VAL A 139 8.11 -10.39 6.57
C VAL A 139 7.98 -10.65 8.07
N LEU A 140 8.57 -11.75 8.56
CA LEU A 140 8.60 -12.07 9.99
C LEU A 140 9.36 -11.00 10.79
N LYS A 141 10.40 -10.39 10.19
CA LYS A 141 11.21 -9.32 10.81
C LYS A 141 10.39 -8.10 11.24
N TYR A 142 9.26 -7.79 10.60
CA TYR A 142 8.47 -6.57 10.89
C TYR A 142 7.16 -6.81 11.66
N ASP A 143 6.82 -8.06 12.00
CA ASP A 143 5.59 -8.46 12.71
C ASP A 143 4.32 -7.72 12.23
N LEU A 144 4.06 -7.77 10.92
CA LEU A 144 2.92 -7.06 10.32
C LEU A 144 1.57 -7.64 10.75
N GLU A 145 1.51 -8.93 11.10
CA GLU A 145 0.30 -9.53 11.65
C GLU A 145 -0.04 -8.99 13.06
N GLY A 146 0.97 -8.79 13.90
CA GLY A 146 0.81 -8.16 15.22
C GLY A 146 0.32 -6.71 15.09
N LEU A 147 0.86 -5.97 14.12
CA LEU A 147 0.40 -4.63 13.79
C LEU A 147 -1.06 -4.63 13.35
N GLU A 148 -1.44 -5.49 12.39
CA GLU A 148 -2.80 -5.57 11.86
C GLU A 148 -3.82 -5.83 12.98
N ARG A 149 -3.55 -6.78 13.88
CA ARG A 149 -4.43 -7.08 15.03
C ARG A 149 -4.55 -5.89 15.98
N SER A 150 -3.45 -5.18 16.23
CA SER A 150 -3.44 -4.00 17.09
C SER A 150 -4.25 -2.85 16.49
N LEU A 151 -4.11 -2.61 15.18
CA LEU A 151 -4.87 -1.58 14.46
C LEU A 151 -6.37 -1.87 14.46
N HIS A 152 -6.79 -3.11 14.20
CA HIS A 152 -8.21 -3.49 14.22
C HIS A 152 -8.84 -3.40 15.60
N ARG A 153 -8.05 -3.53 16.67
CA ARG A 153 -8.53 -3.43 18.06
C ARG A 153 -8.68 -1.98 18.51
N GLU A 154 -7.75 -1.11 18.14
CA GLU A 154 -7.68 0.27 18.68
C GLU A 154 -8.24 1.34 17.74
N VAL A 155 -8.32 1.09 16.42
CA VAL A 155 -8.79 2.07 15.43
C VAL A 155 -10.21 1.72 14.95
N PHE A 156 -11.20 2.45 15.44
CA PHE A 156 -12.61 2.22 15.13
C PHE A 156 -13.05 2.88 13.82
N GLY A 157 -13.90 2.18 13.05
CA GLY A 157 -14.59 2.74 11.88
C GLY A 157 -13.73 3.00 10.65
N GLN A 158 -12.53 2.42 10.58
CA GLN A 158 -11.59 2.62 9.46
C GLN A 158 -11.16 1.33 8.74
N PRO A 159 -12.02 0.31 8.52
CA PRO A 159 -11.56 -0.97 7.96
C PRO A 159 -10.97 -0.83 6.55
N GLU A 160 -11.59 -0.04 5.67
CA GLU A 160 -11.13 0.17 4.29
C GLU A 160 -9.72 0.78 4.24
N ALA A 161 -9.47 1.80 5.05
CA ALA A 161 -8.18 2.49 5.12
C ALA A 161 -7.09 1.61 5.77
N LEU A 162 -7.44 0.80 6.76
CA LEU A 162 -6.52 -0.13 7.41
C LEU A 162 -6.13 -1.28 6.47
N GLU A 163 -7.08 -1.84 5.72
CA GLU A 163 -6.80 -2.86 4.70
C GLU A 163 -5.84 -2.32 3.64
N GLU A 164 -6.12 -1.12 3.11
CA GLU A 164 -5.24 -0.48 2.13
C GLU A 164 -3.84 -0.18 2.70
N LEU A 165 -3.75 0.32 3.93
CA LEU A 165 -2.47 0.55 4.62
C LEU A 165 -1.66 -0.74 4.74
N MET A 166 -2.29 -1.81 5.22
CA MET A 166 -1.62 -3.10 5.41
C MET A 166 -1.21 -3.74 4.09
N ASP A 167 -2.03 -3.61 3.03
CA ASP A 167 -1.70 -4.11 1.69
C ASP A 167 -0.42 -3.45 1.16
N HIS A 168 -0.27 -2.13 1.32
CA HIS A 168 0.93 -1.42 0.89
C HIS A 168 2.17 -1.78 1.74
N LEU A 169 2.00 -1.90 3.06
CA LEU A 169 3.09 -2.29 3.96
C LEU A 169 3.56 -3.72 3.67
N ASN A 170 2.64 -4.66 3.47
CA ASN A 170 2.94 -6.06 3.13
C ASN A 170 3.65 -6.17 1.77
N ASP A 171 3.19 -5.45 0.74
CA ASP A 171 3.84 -5.49 -0.58
C ASP A 171 5.26 -4.92 -0.50
N TYR A 172 5.43 -3.77 0.16
CA TYR A 172 6.73 -3.11 0.24
C TYR A 172 7.71 -3.86 1.14
N LEU A 173 7.35 -4.18 2.38
CA LEU A 173 8.28 -4.80 3.35
C LEU A 173 8.60 -6.26 3.05
N SER A 174 7.96 -6.88 2.05
CA SER A 174 8.30 -8.23 1.58
C SER A 174 9.67 -8.33 0.89
N THR A 175 10.27 -7.19 0.48
CA THR A 175 11.58 -7.15 -0.19
C THR A 175 12.40 -5.98 0.35
N TYR A 176 13.73 -6.01 0.19
CA TYR A 176 14.62 -4.89 0.53
C TYR A 176 15.13 -4.14 -0.73
N ALA A 177 14.61 -4.47 -1.91
CA ALA A 177 15.08 -3.93 -3.18
C ALA A 177 13.95 -3.18 -3.90
N HIS A 178 13.89 -1.86 -3.67
CA HIS A 178 12.82 -1.00 -4.18
C HIS A 178 13.28 -0.09 -5.32
N GLN A 179 12.32 0.34 -6.13
CA GLN A 179 12.52 1.29 -7.24
C GLN A 179 12.00 2.69 -6.92
N LYS A 180 11.24 2.82 -5.83
CA LYS A 180 10.67 4.05 -5.30
C LYS A 180 10.50 3.89 -3.79
N PRO A 181 10.64 4.97 -3.00
CA PRO A 181 10.25 4.92 -1.58
C PRO A 181 8.75 4.67 -1.44
N LEU A 182 8.34 4.12 -0.30
CA LEU A 182 6.92 3.99 0.01
C LEU A 182 6.45 5.27 0.68
N ALA A 183 5.53 6.00 0.04
CA ALA A 183 4.88 7.15 0.65
C ALA A 183 3.39 6.92 0.77
N LEU A 184 2.90 6.77 1.99
CA LEU A 184 1.50 6.58 2.32
C LEU A 184 0.95 7.86 2.91
N SER A 185 -0.07 8.44 2.29
CA SER A 185 -0.70 9.66 2.80
C SER A 185 -2.13 9.40 3.24
N LEU A 186 -2.34 9.45 4.55
CA LEU A 186 -3.62 9.21 5.18
C LEU A 186 -4.33 10.54 5.44
N HIS A 187 -5.46 10.73 4.77
CA HIS A 187 -6.23 11.97 4.82
C HIS A 187 -7.61 11.73 5.41
N GLY A 188 -8.11 12.67 6.21
CA GLY A 188 -9.49 12.56 6.73
C GLY A 188 -9.90 13.71 7.62
N ALA A 189 -11.18 13.72 8.02
CA ALA A 189 -11.75 14.72 8.91
C ALA A 189 -11.09 14.71 10.31
N CYS A 190 -11.31 15.77 11.10
CA CYS A 190 -10.77 15.82 12.46
C CYS A 190 -11.42 14.76 13.36
N GLY A 191 -10.62 14.12 14.23
CA GLY A 191 -11.12 13.14 15.20
C GLY A 191 -11.39 11.72 14.69
N VAL A 192 -11.06 11.39 13.44
CA VAL A 192 -11.24 10.03 12.88
C VAL A 192 -10.13 9.03 13.26
N GLY A 193 -9.12 9.46 14.02
CA GLY A 193 -8.05 8.56 14.51
C GLY A 193 -6.67 8.69 13.84
N LYS A 194 -6.44 9.65 12.92
CA LYS A 194 -5.15 9.88 12.23
C LYS A 194 -3.92 9.85 13.15
N SER A 195 -3.85 10.77 14.10
CA SER A 195 -2.71 10.86 15.02
C SER A 195 -2.62 9.67 15.98
N HIS A 196 -3.74 9.00 16.27
CA HIS A 196 -3.74 7.77 17.06
C HIS A 196 -3.11 6.62 16.26
N LEU A 197 -3.51 6.44 15.00
CA LEU A 197 -2.91 5.52 14.05
C LEU A 197 -1.40 5.78 13.88
N GLY A 198 -0.98 7.04 13.74
CA GLY A 198 0.45 7.41 13.73
C GLY A 198 1.21 6.95 14.98
N ARG A 199 0.61 7.10 16.17
CA ARG A 199 1.21 6.61 17.42
C ARG A 199 1.28 5.09 17.48
N LEU A 200 0.28 4.37 16.97
CA LEU A 200 0.29 2.90 16.90
C LEU A 200 1.40 2.40 15.98
N LEU A 201 1.50 2.95 14.77
CA LEU A 201 2.58 2.63 13.82
C LEU A 201 3.94 2.90 14.45
N ALA A 202 4.12 4.08 15.05
CA ALA A 202 5.38 4.44 15.68
C ALA A 202 5.73 3.50 16.84
N ARG A 203 4.76 3.14 17.69
CA ARG A 203 4.95 2.21 18.81
C ARG A 203 5.35 0.82 18.31
N HIS A 204 4.66 0.31 17.30
CA HIS A 204 4.94 -1.00 16.71
C HIS A 204 6.34 -1.07 16.12
N PHE A 205 6.67 -0.19 15.17
CA PHE A 205 7.96 -0.25 14.48
C PHE A 205 9.15 0.04 15.42
N ARG A 206 8.97 0.84 16.47
CA ARG A 206 10.00 1.02 17.52
C ARG A 206 10.30 -0.26 18.29
N SER A 207 9.30 -1.13 18.47
CA SER A 207 9.45 -2.38 19.21
C SER A 207 10.06 -3.50 18.37
N VAL A 208 9.89 -3.44 17.05
CA VAL A 208 10.28 -4.50 16.13
C VAL A 208 11.60 -4.20 15.39
N VAL A 209 11.85 -2.94 15.08
CA VAL A 209 13.06 -2.48 14.38
C VAL A 209 14.04 -1.94 15.44
N GLU A 210 14.50 -0.70 15.31
CA GLU A 210 15.22 0.03 16.36
C GLU A 210 14.57 1.41 16.51
N ASP A 211 14.43 1.87 17.76
CA ASP A 211 13.79 3.17 18.06
C ASP A 211 14.42 4.34 17.28
N LYS A 212 15.73 4.26 17.02
CA LYS A 212 16.48 5.30 16.29
C LYS A 212 16.13 5.38 14.80
N LEU A 213 15.58 4.31 14.22
CA LEU A 213 15.15 4.24 12.82
C LEU A 213 13.70 4.68 12.62
N VAL A 214 12.97 4.97 13.70
CA VAL A 214 11.57 5.40 13.65
C VAL A 214 11.44 6.85 14.09
N VAL A 215 11.22 7.74 13.13
CA VAL A 215 11.03 9.17 13.36
C VAL A 215 9.55 9.50 13.35
N HIS A 216 9.02 9.91 14.49
CA HIS A 216 7.65 10.46 14.60
C HIS A 216 7.73 11.99 14.67
N TYR A 217 7.48 12.65 13.54
CA TYR A 217 7.58 14.10 13.38
C TYR A 217 6.20 14.76 13.57
N LEU A 218 6.01 15.42 14.71
CA LEU A 218 4.83 16.23 14.99
C LEU A 218 5.08 17.69 14.56
N SER A 219 4.38 18.17 13.54
CA SER A 219 4.63 19.50 12.95
C SER A 219 4.55 20.64 13.96
N LYS A 220 3.55 20.62 14.85
CA LYS A 220 3.36 21.64 15.91
C LYS A 220 4.54 21.76 16.88
N HIS A 221 5.23 20.65 17.15
CA HIS A 221 6.29 20.60 18.16
C HIS A 221 7.68 20.81 17.57
N HIS A 222 7.92 20.32 16.35
CA HIS A 222 9.25 20.33 15.75
C HIS A 222 9.53 21.57 14.89
N CYS A 223 8.48 22.27 14.44
CA CYS A 223 8.61 23.56 13.76
C CYS A 223 7.52 24.52 14.26
N PRO A 224 7.70 25.14 15.44
CA PRO A 224 6.78 26.18 15.91
C PRO A 224 6.81 27.38 14.96
N LEU A 225 5.70 28.11 14.88
CA LEU A 225 5.50 29.27 13.98
C LEU A 225 6.56 30.39 14.10
N GLN A 226 7.31 30.43 15.20
CA GLN A 226 8.33 31.44 15.46
C GLN A 226 9.69 31.09 14.82
N ASP A 227 9.91 29.83 14.45
CA ASP A 227 11.14 29.39 13.81
C ASP A 227 11.11 29.67 12.31
N ALA A 228 12.28 29.99 11.73
CA ALA A 228 12.40 30.18 10.30
C ALA A 228 12.14 28.84 9.58
N ALA A 229 11.12 28.80 8.71
CA ALA A 229 10.72 27.59 7.98
C ALA A 229 11.90 26.90 7.26
N ARG A 230 12.85 27.67 6.71
CA ARG A 230 14.06 27.12 6.06
C ARG A 230 15.00 26.40 7.03
N HIS A 231 15.09 26.87 8.28
CA HIS A 231 15.92 26.21 9.29
C HIS A 231 15.29 24.87 9.72
N CYS A 232 13.98 24.84 9.96
CA CYS A 232 13.25 23.60 10.19
C CYS A 232 13.43 22.62 9.03
N ALA A 233 13.36 23.11 7.79
CA ALA A 233 13.49 22.31 6.59
C ALA A 233 14.90 21.67 6.52
N SER A 234 15.95 22.46 6.71
CA SER A 234 17.33 21.96 6.76
C SER A 234 17.55 20.95 7.89
N LYS A 235 16.97 21.19 9.08
CA LYS A 235 17.06 20.28 10.22
C LYS A 235 16.36 18.95 9.95
N LEU A 236 15.20 18.99 9.29
CA LEU A 236 14.47 17.79 8.87
C LEU A 236 15.26 17.01 7.81
N ALA A 237 15.81 17.69 6.80
CA ALA A 237 16.64 17.05 5.77
C ALA A 237 17.85 16.35 6.40
N GLN A 238 18.58 17.03 7.28
CA GLN A 238 19.71 16.46 7.99
C GLN A 238 19.29 15.22 8.79
N ARG A 239 18.18 15.31 9.54
CA ARG A 239 17.67 14.18 10.33
C ARG A 239 17.28 12.99 9.46
N ILE A 240 16.67 13.23 8.30
CA ILE A 240 16.33 12.16 7.34
C ILE A 240 17.62 11.48 6.86
N SER A 241 18.60 12.25 6.38
CA SER A 241 19.87 11.69 5.89
C SER A 241 20.63 10.90 6.97
N GLU A 242 20.67 11.39 8.21
CA GLU A 242 21.32 10.69 9.33
C GLU A 242 20.65 9.34 9.66
N VAL A 243 19.32 9.30 9.63
CA VAL A 243 18.57 8.07 9.92
C VAL A 243 18.66 7.08 8.77
N VAL A 244 18.58 7.55 7.53
CA VAL A 244 18.71 6.70 6.33
C VAL A 244 20.11 6.08 6.24
N ALA A 245 21.17 6.85 6.48
CA ALA A 245 22.54 6.33 6.47
C ALA A 245 22.74 5.21 7.50
N ARG A 246 22.18 5.37 8.71
CA ARG A 246 22.21 4.33 9.75
C ARG A 246 21.40 3.10 9.35
N ALA A 247 20.23 3.30 8.77
CA ALA A 247 19.34 2.21 8.38
C ALA A 247 20.00 1.32 7.30
N GLU A 248 20.78 1.92 6.40
CA GLU A 248 21.56 1.19 5.40
C GLU A 248 22.68 0.35 6.04
N GLU A 249 23.38 0.88 7.05
CA GLU A 249 24.39 0.10 7.81
C GLU A 249 23.79 -1.11 8.55
N GLU A 250 22.54 -0.98 9.00
CA GLU A 250 21.81 -2.00 9.77
C GLU A 250 20.94 -2.93 8.89
N GLU A 251 20.93 -2.72 7.56
CA GLU A 251 20.07 -3.43 6.59
C GLU A 251 18.59 -3.47 7.05
N GLN A 252 18.08 -2.31 7.46
CA GLN A 252 16.72 -2.10 7.96
C GLN A 252 16.06 -0.92 7.24
N ILE A 253 14.73 -0.99 7.10
CA ILE A 253 13.96 0.09 6.47
C ILE A 253 13.55 1.09 7.57
N PRO A 254 13.93 2.37 7.48
CA PRO A 254 13.50 3.38 8.44
C PRO A 254 12.08 3.87 8.15
N PHE A 255 11.40 4.30 9.21
CA PHE A 255 10.02 4.77 9.18
C PHE A 255 9.94 6.24 9.59
N PHE A 256 9.42 7.08 8.71
CA PHE A 256 9.13 8.49 8.98
C PHE A 256 7.62 8.70 9.02
N ILE A 257 7.08 8.95 10.21
CA ILE A 257 5.66 9.22 10.45
C ILE A 257 5.53 10.71 10.70
N LEU A 258 4.91 11.43 9.78
CA LEU A 258 4.76 12.88 9.80
C LEU A 258 3.30 13.22 10.09
N ASP A 259 3.06 13.83 11.26
CA ASP A 259 1.72 14.19 11.74
C ASP A 259 1.47 15.70 11.63
N ASP A 260 0.19 16.06 11.54
CA ASP A 260 -0.29 17.42 11.28
C ASP A 260 0.36 18.06 10.02
N VAL A 261 0.42 17.32 8.90
CA VAL A 261 1.11 17.79 7.67
C VAL A 261 0.48 19.05 7.08
N GLU A 262 -0.80 19.33 7.36
CA GLU A 262 -1.47 20.59 7.01
C GLU A 262 -0.80 21.83 7.61
N LEU A 263 0.01 21.66 8.67
CA LEU A 263 0.74 22.73 9.32
C LEU A 263 2.19 22.87 8.84
N MET A 264 2.64 21.99 7.94
CA MET A 264 3.99 22.09 7.40
C MET A 264 4.09 23.24 6.42
N PRO A 265 5.04 24.17 6.60
CA PRO A 265 5.23 25.25 5.65
C PRO A 265 5.84 24.70 4.34
N PRO A 266 5.63 25.37 3.19
CA PRO A 266 6.06 24.87 1.88
C PRO A 266 7.53 24.41 1.79
N PRO A 267 8.52 25.11 2.40
CA PRO A 267 9.92 24.65 2.34
C PRO A 267 10.18 23.26 2.92
N LEU A 268 9.34 22.78 3.86
CA LEU A 268 9.44 21.43 4.39
C LEU A 268 8.89 20.41 3.39
N LEU A 269 7.75 20.74 2.77
CA LEU A 269 7.12 19.89 1.76
C LEU A 269 7.99 19.77 0.50
N ASP A 270 8.66 20.86 0.10
CA ASP A 270 9.62 20.88 -1.01
C ASP A 270 10.77 19.88 -0.75
N ILE A 271 11.34 19.89 0.45
CA ILE A 271 12.41 18.95 0.84
C ILE A 271 11.89 17.51 0.84
N LEU A 272 10.72 17.26 1.43
CA LEU A 272 10.13 15.92 1.44
C LEU A 272 9.90 15.42 0.02
N GLN A 273 9.43 16.29 -0.88
CA GLN A 273 9.24 15.94 -2.30
C GLN A 273 10.56 15.49 -2.94
N THR A 274 11.69 16.14 -2.63
CA THR A 274 12.99 15.74 -3.21
C THR A 274 13.35 14.30 -2.85
N PHE A 275 13.11 13.87 -1.61
CA PHE A 275 13.37 12.50 -1.15
C PHE A 275 12.43 11.46 -1.75
N LEU A 276 11.26 11.86 -2.25
CA LEU A 276 10.28 10.94 -2.87
C LEU A 276 10.53 10.68 -4.36
N GLN A 277 11.48 11.39 -4.97
CA GLN A 277 11.81 11.21 -6.38
C GLN A 277 12.48 9.84 -6.64
N THR A 278 12.29 9.29 -7.85
CA THR A 278 12.83 7.97 -8.21
C THR A 278 14.32 7.97 -8.56
N ASN A 279 14.93 9.16 -8.77
CA ASN A 279 16.34 9.29 -9.16
C ASN A 279 17.29 9.42 -7.97
N GLN A 280 16.91 8.89 -6.81
CA GLN A 280 17.70 8.95 -5.60
C GLN A 280 18.71 7.78 -5.51
N THR A 281 19.68 7.88 -4.60
CA THR A 281 20.55 6.76 -4.24
C THR A 281 19.73 5.64 -3.60
N ASN A 282 20.22 4.40 -3.68
CA ASN A 282 19.47 3.21 -3.24
C ASN A 282 19.00 3.31 -1.77
N GLU A 283 19.80 3.94 -0.91
CA GLU A 283 19.48 4.15 0.52
C GLU A 283 18.17 4.94 0.71
N PHE A 284 17.88 5.95 -0.13
CA PHE A 284 16.64 6.73 -0.03
C PHE A 284 15.45 6.08 -0.74
N LEU A 285 15.66 4.99 -1.49
CA LEU A 285 14.59 4.20 -2.08
C LEU A 285 14.02 3.18 -1.07
N ASN A 286 14.78 2.83 -0.05
CA ASN A 286 14.44 1.88 1.01
C ASN A 286 13.95 2.60 2.26
N VAL A 287 12.87 3.38 2.14
CA VAL A 287 12.34 4.22 3.21
C VAL A 287 10.81 4.24 3.15
N VAL A 288 10.17 4.18 4.32
CA VAL A 288 8.72 4.34 4.46
C VAL A 288 8.38 5.71 5.04
N TYR A 289 7.62 6.49 4.29
CA TYR A 289 7.02 7.75 4.72
C TYR A 289 5.52 7.57 4.93
N VAL A 290 5.03 7.99 6.09
CA VAL A 290 3.60 8.01 6.44
C VAL A 290 3.21 9.45 6.75
N PHE A 291 2.42 10.05 5.89
CA PHE A 291 1.89 11.40 6.07
C PHE A 291 0.48 11.33 6.65
N LEU A 292 0.22 12.07 7.72
CA LEU A 292 -1.09 12.17 8.35
C LEU A 292 -1.58 13.60 8.22
N SER A 293 -2.73 13.79 7.57
CA SER A 293 -3.23 15.14 7.32
C SER A 293 -4.74 15.29 7.33
N SER A 294 -5.21 16.48 7.69
CA SER A 294 -6.59 16.93 7.47
C SER A 294 -6.82 17.63 6.12
N LEU A 295 -5.78 17.79 5.28
CA LEU A 295 -5.96 18.33 3.93
C LEU A 295 -6.90 17.44 3.12
N GLY A 296 -7.81 18.06 2.35
CA GLY A 296 -8.79 17.33 1.55
C GLY A 296 -9.98 16.76 2.35
N GLN A 297 -10.12 17.13 3.64
CA GLN A 297 -11.20 16.62 4.48
C GLN A 297 -12.60 16.93 3.92
N ARG A 298 -12.77 18.06 3.21
CA ARG A 298 -14.07 18.48 2.68
C ARG A 298 -14.51 17.57 1.53
N GLU A 299 -13.58 17.23 0.66
CA GLU A 299 -13.78 16.33 -0.48
C GLU A 299 -14.12 14.93 0.01
N ILE A 300 -13.37 14.43 1.02
CA ILE A 300 -13.63 13.13 1.64
C ILE A 300 -15.01 13.13 2.33
N THR A 301 -15.30 14.14 3.15
CA THR A 301 -16.59 14.23 3.85
C THR A 301 -17.75 14.25 2.88
N THR A 302 -17.66 15.06 1.81
CA THR A 302 -18.70 15.13 0.78
C THR A 302 -18.90 13.80 0.07
N HIS A 303 -17.80 13.11 -0.28
CA HIS A 303 -17.85 11.81 -0.95
C HIS A 303 -18.46 10.72 -0.05
N VAL A 304 -18.07 10.66 1.22
CA VAL A 304 -18.60 9.70 2.20
C VAL A 304 -20.09 9.95 2.45
N LEU A 305 -20.53 11.21 2.57
CA LEU A 305 -21.94 11.52 2.75
C LEU A 305 -22.81 11.17 1.53
N GLN A 306 -22.23 11.17 0.33
CA GLN A 306 -22.95 10.80 -0.91
C GLN A 306 -22.94 9.28 -1.16
N ASN A 307 -21.81 8.62 -0.95
CA ASN A 307 -21.59 7.22 -1.37
C ASN A 307 -21.58 6.22 -0.20
N SER A 308 -21.62 6.67 1.06
CA SER A 308 -21.52 5.85 2.28
C SER A 308 -20.27 4.97 2.40
N SER A 309 -19.23 5.22 1.59
CA SER A 309 -17.94 4.51 1.59
C SER A 309 -16.84 5.46 1.11
N THR A 310 -15.59 5.15 1.45
CA THR A 310 -14.42 5.89 0.96
C THR A 310 -13.93 5.40 -0.39
N ALA A 311 -14.50 4.31 -0.91
CA ALA A 311 -14.17 3.77 -2.23
C ALA A 311 -14.26 4.85 -3.32
N GLY A 312 -13.12 5.11 -3.97
CA GLY A 312 -13.02 6.13 -5.03
C GLY A 312 -12.80 7.57 -4.56
N ALA A 313 -12.80 7.84 -3.25
CA ALA A 313 -12.55 9.17 -2.69
C ALA A 313 -11.14 9.70 -2.96
N TYR A 314 -10.17 8.81 -3.24
CA TYR A 314 -8.81 9.18 -3.61
C TYR A 314 -8.73 10.05 -4.88
N LYS A 315 -9.71 9.95 -5.80
CA LYS A 315 -9.74 10.76 -7.04
C LYS A 315 -10.01 12.24 -6.79
N PRO A 316 -11.15 12.64 -6.17
CA PRO A 316 -11.38 14.04 -5.83
C PRO A 316 -10.34 14.56 -4.82
N LEU A 317 -9.88 13.70 -3.90
CA LEU A 317 -8.80 14.03 -2.97
C LEU A 317 -7.51 14.41 -3.71
N ARG A 318 -7.05 13.58 -4.66
CA ARG A 318 -5.83 13.87 -5.44
C ARG A 318 -5.95 15.18 -6.21
N GLN A 319 -7.11 15.46 -6.79
CA GLN A 319 -7.36 16.73 -7.50
C GLN A 319 -7.22 17.92 -6.55
N ALA A 320 -7.87 17.89 -5.39
CA ALA A 320 -7.77 18.97 -4.40
C ALA A 320 -6.34 19.15 -3.87
N LEU A 321 -5.65 18.06 -3.54
CA LEU A 321 -4.29 18.09 -3.01
C LEU A 321 -3.26 18.57 -4.04
N SER A 322 -3.46 18.27 -5.34
CA SER A 322 -2.57 18.73 -6.42
C SER A 322 -2.51 20.25 -6.56
N LEU A 323 -3.57 20.96 -6.13
CA LEU A 323 -3.62 22.42 -6.12
C LEU A 323 -2.84 23.04 -4.95
N ILE A 324 -2.60 22.26 -3.90
CA ILE A 324 -1.92 22.71 -2.68
C ILE A 324 -0.40 22.56 -2.83
N HIS A 325 0.05 21.36 -3.24
CA HIS A 325 1.47 21.07 -3.35
C HIS A 325 1.77 19.94 -4.36
N PRO A 326 2.84 20.04 -5.18
CA PRO A 326 3.25 19.00 -6.13
C PRO A 326 3.58 17.64 -5.50
N LEU A 327 3.96 17.62 -4.21
CA LEU A 327 4.23 16.39 -3.43
C LEU A 327 3.15 15.31 -3.64
N TRP A 328 1.87 15.69 -3.65
CA TRP A 328 0.76 14.74 -3.78
C TRP A 328 0.49 14.25 -5.21
N THR A 329 1.24 14.79 -6.18
CA THR A 329 1.22 14.35 -7.58
C THR A 329 2.31 13.32 -7.87
N GLU A 330 3.27 13.14 -6.95
CA GLU A 330 4.35 12.18 -7.11
C GLU A 330 3.82 10.74 -7.21
N PRO A 331 4.34 9.91 -8.12
CA PRO A 331 3.89 8.54 -8.32
C PRO A 331 4.27 7.60 -7.17
N ALA A 332 5.16 8.03 -6.28
CA ALA A 332 5.49 7.30 -5.06
C ALA A 332 4.41 7.43 -3.97
N VAL A 333 3.56 8.47 -4.05
CA VAL A 333 2.58 8.77 -3.02
C VAL A 333 1.24 8.11 -3.30
N GLU A 334 0.86 7.19 -2.42
CA GLU A 334 -0.44 6.53 -2.40
C GLU A 334 -1.34 7.25 -1.38
N LEU A 335 -2.56 7.59 -1.80
CA LEU A 335 -3.49 8.41 -1.00
C LEU A 335 -4.56 7.50 -0.39
N ILE A 336 -4.62 7.44 0.93
CA ILE A 336 -5.54 6.61 1.70
C ILE A 336 -6.56 7.51 2.41
N PRO A 337 -7.81 7.60 1.94
CA PRO A 337 -8.86 8.36 2.61
C PRO A 337 -9.39 7.62 3.84
N LEU A 338 -9.54 8.32 4.96
CA LEU A 338 -10.18 7.84 6.18
C LEU A 338 -11.66 8.24 6.18
N SER A 339 -12.51 7.28 6.53
CA SER A 339 -13.96 7.45 6.60
C SER A 339 -14.38 8.33 7.78
N LEU A 340 -15.64 8.76 7.77
CA LEU A 340 -16.26 9.40 8.92
C LEU A 340 -16.68 8.33 9.94
N LEU A 341 -16.70 8.71 11.21
CA LEU A 341 -17.11 7.80 12.29
C LEU A 341 -18.62 7.84 12.48
N GLU A 342 -19.27 6.68 12.30
CA GLU A 342 -20.67 6.47 12.69
C GLU A 342 -20.86 6.52 14.22
N ARG A 343 -22.11 6.68 14.67
CA ARG A 343 -22.46 6.78 16.10
C ARG A 343 -21.95 5.59 16.92
N GLU A 344 -21.97 4.40 16.37
CA GLU A 344 -21.49 3.16 16.99
C GLU A 344 -20.00 3.24 17.32
N HIS A 345 -19.20 3.83 16.43
CA HIS A 345 -17.76 4.02 16.66
C HIS A 345 -17.49 5.07 17.75
N ILE A 346 -18.36 6.08 17.87
CA ILE A 346 -18.27 7.07 18.96
C ILE A 346 -18.51 6.39 20.31
N ILE A 347 -19.50 5.51 20.40
CA ILE A 347 -19.76 4.72 21.61
C ILE A 347 -18.51 3.92 21.98
N GLN A 348 -17.86 3.25 21.02
CA GLN A 348 -16.60 2.53 21.25
C GLN A 348 -15.49 3.44 21.80
N CYS A 349 -15.33 4.64 21.25
CA CYS A 349 -14.38 5.62 21.78
C CYS A 349 -14.67 6.02 23.24
N PHE A 350 -15.95 6.22 23.61
CA PHE A 350 -16.31 6.52 25.00
C PHE A 350 -16.05 5.34 25.94
N LEU A 351 -16.38 4.12 25.52
CA LEU A 351 -16.13 2.91 26.31
C LEU A 351 -14.64 2.75 26.62
N GLU A 352 -13.78 2.93 25.61
CA GLU A 352 -12.34 2.84 25.77
C GLU A 352 -11.81 3.96 26.66
N GLU A 353 -12.17 5.21 26.40
CA GLU A 353 -11.70 6.37 27.17
C GLU A 353 -12.13 6.29 28.65
N MET A 354 -13.38 5.90 28.93
CA MET A 354 -13.84 5.72 30.32
C MET A 354 -13.06 4.62 31.04
N THR A 355 -12.78 3.52 30.34
CA THR A 355 -12.00 2.41 30.90
C THR A 355 -10.57 2.85 31.20
N LEU A 356 -9.95 3.65 30.31
CA LEU A 356 -8.61 4.20 30.50
C LEU A 356 -8.51 5.15 31.70
N GLU A 357 -9.54 5.96 31.93
CA GLU A 357 -9.65 6.84 33.11
C GLU A 357 -10.06 6.10 34.40
N GLY A 358 -10.31 4.78 34.32
CA GLY A 358 -10.64 3.94 35.47
C GLY A 358 -12.12 3.95 35.88
N PHE A 359 -13.00 4.52 35.06
CA PHE A 359 -14.45 4.43 35.25
C PHE A 359 -14.97 3.06 34.79
N TYR A 360 -16.06 2.62 35.40
CA TYR A 360 -16.84 1.49 34.88
C TYR A 360 -17.90 2.03 33.92
N PRO A 361 -17.79 1.79 32.60
CA PRO A 361 -18.71 2.39 31.64
C PRO A 361 -20.11 1.77 31.75
N ASP A 362 -21.10 2.58 32.09
CA ASP A 362 -22.51 2.24 31.91
C ASP A 362 -22.95 2.59 30.48
N LEU A 363 -23.47 1.60 29.76
CA LEU A 363 -23.86 1.75 28.35
C LEU A 363 -24.91 2.84 28.16
N SER A 364 -25.88 2.96 29.07
CA SER A 364 -26.92 3.99 28.97
C SER A 364 -26.35 5.40 29.11
N ASN A 365 -25.43 5.60 30.05
CA ASN A 365 -24.73 6.87 30.20
C ASN A 365 -23.83 7.19 28.98
N VAL A 366 -23.14 6.19 28.43
CA VAL A 366 -22.30 6.34 27.24
C VAL A 366 -23.13 6.74 26.01
N GLU A 367 -24.26 6.09 25.79
CA GLU A 367 -25.17 6.42 24.69
C GLU A 367 -25.68 7.87 24.81
N ARG A 368 -26.06 8.29 26.02
CA ARG A 368 -26.48 9.67 26.30
C ARG A 368 -25.37 10.68 25.98
N LEU A 369 -24.13 10.39 26.35
CA LEU A 369 -22.97 11.26 26.08
C LEU A 369 -22.62 11.31 24.58
N ALA A 370 -22.79 10.19 23.87
CA ALA A 370 -22.63 10.15 22.42
C ALA A 370 -23.68 11.01 21.71
N ASP A 371 -24.94 10.97 22.17
CA ASP A 371 -26.05 11.75 21.60
C ASP A 371 -25.88 13.27 21.78
N GLU A 372 -25.03 13.73 22.70
CA GLU A 372 -24.68 15.14 22.87
C GLU A 372 -23.71 15.67 21.79
N LEU A 373 -23.13 14.81 20.95
CA LEU A 373 -22.26 15.23 19.85
C LEU A 373 -23.05 15.67 18.62
N ALA A 374 -22.39 16.45 17.76
CA ALA A 374 -22.97 16.88 16.49
C ALA A 374 -22.74 15.83 15.39
N TYR A 375 -23.78 15.54 14.61
CA TYR A 375 -23.76 14.57 13.51
C TYR A 375 -24.19 15.18 12.17
N HIS A 376 -23.67 14.62 11.08
CA HIS A 376 -24.23 14.71 9.74
C HIS A 376 -25.21 13.55 9.55
N THR A 377 -26.35 13.81 8.92
CA THR A 377 -27.33 12.77 8.58
C THR A 377 -27.32 12.58 7.07
N ALA A 378 -27.00 11.36 6.61
CA ALA A 378 -27.00 11.02 5.19
C ALA A 378 -27.43 9.57 4.99
N ALA A 379 -28.35 9.31 4.05
CA ALA A 379 -28.85 7.97 3.72
C ALA A 379 -29.30 7.13 4.94
N GLY A 380 -29.89 7.77 5.96
CA GLY A 380 -30.33 7.11 7.19
C GLY A 380 -29.22 6.78 8.20
N ARG A 381 -27.98 7.20 7.93
CA ARG A 381 -26.84 7.06 8.83
C ARG A 381 -26.45 8.38 9.47
N GLN A 382 -25.84 8.30 10.64
CA GLN A 382 -25.35 9.45 11.41
C GLN A 382 -23.82 9.39 11.53
N TYR A 383 -23.15 10.42 10.98
CA TYR A 383 -21.69 10.53 11.00
C TYR A 383 -21.26 11.69 11.90
N ALA A 384 -20.38 11.43 12.88
CA ALA A 384 -19.94 12.45 13.82
C ALA A 384 -19.12 13.56 13.12
N LYS A 385 -19.49 14.82 13.33
CA LYS A 385 -18.81 15.98 12.71
C LYS A 385 -17.37 16.15 13.18
N THR A 386 -17.09 15.78 14.43
CA THR A 386 -15.77 15.94 15.06
C THR A 386 -15.10 14.61 15.43
N GLY A 387 -15.65 13.48 14.97
CA GLY A 387 -15.21 12.15 15.34
C GLY A 387 -15.10 11.98 16.86
N CYS A 388 -14.04 11.31 17.34
CA CYS A 388 -13.79 11.10 18.76
C CYS A 388 -13.00 12.25 19.43
N LYS A 389 -12.79 13.40 18.77
CA LYS A 389 -11.96 14.49 19.29
C LYS A 389 -12.50 15.09 20.60
N GLN A 390 -13.83 15.14 20.76
CA GLN A 390 -14.49 15.71 21.93
C GLN A 390 -14.68 14.70 23.09
N VAL A 391 -14.45 13.40 22.85
CA VAL A 391 -14.70 12.32 23.82
C VAL A 391 -13.90 12.54 25.10
N VAL A 392 -12.58 12.68 25.00
CA VAL A 392 -11.67 12.98 26.13
C VAL A 392 -12.16 14.19 26.94
N GLY A 393 -12.60 15.25 26.26
CA GLY A 393 -13.09 16.46 26.91
C GLY A 393 -14.38 16.23 27.70
N LYS A 394 -15.28 15.39 27.19
CA LYS A 394 -16.55 15.05 27.86
C LYS A 394 -16.35 14.05 29.01
N VAL A 395 -15.48 13.06 28.85
CA VAL A 395 -15.19 12.07 29.92
C VAL A 395 -14.54 12.75 31.11
N ASN A 396 -13.63 13.71 30.88
CA ASN A 396 -12.98 14.47 31.97
C ASN A 396 -13.92 15.39 32.78
N LEU A 397 -15.19 15.52 32.37
CA LEU A 397 -16.21 16.29 33.09
C LEU A 397 -17.12 15.42 33.96
N LEU A 398 -16.96 14.09 33.91
CA LEU A 398 -17.62 13.12 34.79
C LEU A 398 -16.87 13.00 36.11
#